data_AF-A0A927GZT2-F1
#
_entry.id   AF-A0A927GZT2-F1
#
_cell.length_a   1.000
_cell.length_b   1.000
_cell.length_c   1.000
_cell.angle_alpha   90.00
_cell.angle_beta   90.00
_cell.angle_gamma   90.00
#
_symmetry.space_group_name_H-M   'P 1'
#
loop_
_entity.id
_entity.type
_entity.pdbx_description
1 polymer ?
#
loop_
_entity_poly.entity_id
_entity_poly.type
_entity_poly.pdbx_seq_one_letter_code
_entity_poly.pdbx_strand_id
1 'polypeptide(L)' 'MKVNQGDERFFALAIQTVLHSNKHRLYLLTDTGECDSFLREMSDEILHRAQAFKRITETAVRELDHEGFYREGVV' A
#
# COMPACT_ATOMS: atom_id res chain seq x y z
N MET A 1 -12.65 -11.29 13.24
CA MET A 1 -11.61 -11.46 12.20
C MET A 1 -10.30 -10.93 12.76
N LYS A 2 -9.24 -11.74 12.82
CA LYS A 2 -7.89 -11.25 13.14
C LYS A 2 -7.32 -10.67 11.84
N VAL A 3 -7.36 -9.35 11.69
CA VAL A 3 -6.61 -8.66 10.64
C VAL A 3 -5.14 -8.81 11.01
N ASN A 4 -4.33 -9.40 10.13
CA ASN A 4 -2.89 -9.51 10.36
C ASN A 4 -2.32 -8.09 10.47
N GLN A 5 -1.64 -7.76 11.57
CA GLN A 5 -1.04 -6.44 11.79
C GLN A 5 -0.08 -6.00 10.66
N GLY A 6 0.47 -6.96 9.89
CA GLY A 6 1.25 -6.68 8.70
C GLY A 6 0.43 -6.08 7.55
N ASP A 7 -0.81 -6.53 7.36
CA ASP A 7 -1.69 -6.01 6.31
C ASP A 7 -2.09 -4.56 6.60
N GLU A 8 -2.29 -4.18 7.87
CA GLU A 8 -2.61 -2.81 8.29
C GLU A 8 -1.54 -1.79 7.87
N ARG A 9 -0.25 -2.16 7.91
CA ARG A 9 0.86 -1.28 7.49
C ARG A 9 0.84 -1.02 5.99
N PHE A 10 0.51 -2.03 5.17
CA PHE A 10 0.41 -1.86 3.73
C PHE A 10 -0.80 -1.00 3.34
N PHE A 11 -1.92 -1.19 4.04
CA PHE A 11 -3.08 -0.32 3.86
C PHE A 11 -2.76 1.12 4.26
N ALA A 12 -2.09 1.34 5.39
CA ALA A 12 -1.68 2.67 5.83
C ALA A 12 -0.77 3.36 4.80
N LEU A 13 0.23 2.65 4.27
CA LEU A 13 1.14 3.20 3.26
C LEU A 13 0.41 3.51 1.95
N ALA A 14 -0.50 2.64 1.52
CA ALA A 14 -1.33 2.86 0.34
C ALA A 14 -2.23 4.08 0.49
N ILE A 15 -2.93 4.20 1.62
CA ILE A 15 -3.77 5.36 1.97
C ILE A 15 -2.94 6.64 1.92
N GLN A 16 -1.81 6.68 2.62
CA GLN A 16 -0.93 7.85 2.65
C GLN A 16 -0.47 8.25 1.24
N THR A 17 -0.10 7.27 0.41
CA THR A 17 0.37 7.53 -0.95
C THR A 17 -0.74 8.13 -1.82
N VAL A 18 -1.94 7.54 -1.80
CA VAL A 18 -3.07 8.03 -2.60
C VAL A 18 -3.53 9.41 -2.11
N LEU A 19 -3.62 9.62 -0.80
CA LEU A 19 -3.95 10.93 -0.21
C LEU A 19 -2.95 12.00 -0.62
N HIS A 20 -1.65 11.69 -0.57
CA HIS A 20 -0.60 12.61 -0.96
C HIS A 20 -0.70 12.96 -2.46
N SER A 21 -0.84 11.95 -3.34
CA SER A 21 -0.96 12.15 -4.78
C SER A 21 -2.21 12.95 -5.18
N ASN A 22 -3.28 12.87 -4.39
CA ASN A 22 -4.56 13.52 -4.69
C ASN A 22 -4.84 14.76 -3.81
N LYS A 23 -3.87 15.22 -3.01
CA LYS A 23 -4.04 16.33 -2.04
C LYS A 23 -4.70 17.58 -2.63
N HIS A 24 -4.27 18.01 -3.82
CA HIS A 24 -4.83 19.19 -4.49
C HIS A 24 -6.29 18.99 -4.92
N ARG A 25 -6.63 17.80 -5.44
CA ARG A 25 -7.99 17.45 -5.87
C ARG A 25 -8.93 17.34 -4.66
N LEU A 26 -8.46 16.77 -3.55
CA LEU A 26 -9.18 16.70 -2.28
C LEU A 26 -9.52 18.10 -1.75
N TYR A 27 -8.58 19.04 -1.85
CA TYR A 27 -8.80 20.43 -1.40
C TYR A 27 -9.85 21.15 -2.24
N LEU A 28 -9.96 20.84 -3.53
CA LEU A 28 -10.99 21.43 -4.40
C LEU A 28 -12.37 20.80 -4.18
N LEU A 29 -12.39 19.54 -3.72
CA LEU A 29 -13.63 18.79 -3.46
C LEU A 29 -14.46 19.33 -2.31
N THR A 30 -13.79 19.93 -1.31
CA THR A 30 -14.48 20.57 -0.19
C THR A 30 -15.26 21.81 -0.62
N ASP A 31 -14.91 22.40 -1.76
CA ASP A 31 -15.54 23.63 -2.26
C ASP A 31 -16.68 23.37 -3.25
N THR A 32 -16.70 22.21 -3.94
CA THR A 32 -17.65 21.94 -5.03
C THR A 32 -18.84 21.06 -4.65
N GLY A 33 -18.81 20.40 -3.49
CA GLY A 33 -19.83 19.42 -3.10
C GLY A 33 -19.70 18.10 -3.85
N GLU A 34 -19.64 17.01 -3.08
CA GLU A 34 -19.59 15.59 -3.44
C GLU A 34 -19.30 15.19 -4.90
N CYS A 35 -18.10 14.64 -5.11
CA CYS A 35 -17.74 13.88 -6.30
C CYS A 35 -17.49 12.42 -5.88
N ASP A 36 -18.58 11.68 -5.62
CA ASP A 36 -18.55 10.27 -5.22
C ASP A 36 -17.71 9.38 -6.15
N SER A 37 -17.70 9.70 -7.45
CA SER A 37 -16.87 9.01 -8.43
C SER A 37 -15.39 9.13 -8.11
N PHE A 38 -14.91 10.32 -7.71
CA PHE A 38 -13.53 10.52 -7.33
C PHE A 38 -13.15 9.80 -6.04
N LEU A 39 -14.01 9.83 -5.01
CA LEU A 39 -13.76 9.10 -3.77
C LEU A 39 -13.73 7.58 -4.02
N ARG A 40 -14.55 7.10 -4.95
CA ARG A 40 -14.53 5.71 -5.39
C ARG A 40 -13.24 5.36 -6.15
N GLU A 41 -12.82 6.19 -7.10
CA GLU A 41 -11.54 6.04 -7.80
C GLU A 41 -10.36 5.98 -6.84
N MET A 42 -10.32 6.87 -5.85
CA MET A 42 -9.29 6.85 -4.80
C MET A 42 -9.31 5.57 -3.97
N SER A 43 -10.50 5.06 -3.64
CA SER A 43 -10.65 3.81 -2.88
C SER A 43 -10.09 2.62 -3.66
N ASP A 44 -10.38 2.54 -4.95
CA ASP A 44 -9.83 1.51 -5.84
C ASP A 44 -8.30 1.63 -5.97
N GLU A 45 -7.79 2.87 -6.06
CA GLU A 45 -6.35 3.14 -6.10
C GLU A 45 -5.64 2.71 -4.82
N ILE A 46 -6.25 2.94 -3.65
CA ILE A 46 -5.73 2.50 -2.34
C ILE A 46 -5.62 0.98 -2.32
N LEU A 47 -6.67 0.27 -2.74
CA LEU A 47 -6.67 -1.19 -2.76
C LEU A 47 -5.56 -1.72 -3.68
N HIS A 48 -5.41 -1.15 -4.87
CA HIS A 48 -4.40 -1.56 -5.83
C HIS A 48 -2.98 -1.35 -5.29
N ARG A 49 -2.71 -0.18 -4.68
CA ARG A 49 -1.40 0.12 -4.09
C ARG A 49 -1.09 -0.76 -2.88
N ALA A 50 -2.07 -1.05 -2.02
CA ALA A 50 -1.87 -1.95 -0.89
C ALA A 50 -1.47 -3.37 -1.35
N GLN A 51 -2.14 -3.88 -2.38
CA GLN A 51 -1.79 -5.17 -2.99
C GLN A 51 -0.39 -5.16 -3.64
N ALA A 52 0.00 -4.04 -4.26
CA ALA A 52 1.34 -3.89 -4.81
C ALA A 52 2.42 -3.89 -3.71
N PHE A 53 2.24 -3.13 -2.63
CA PHE A 53 3.18 -3.10 -1.51
C PHE A 53 3.32 -4.44 -0.80
N LYS A 54 2.21 -5.15 -0.63
CA LYS A 54 2.22 -6.52 -0.10
C LYS A 54 3.08 -7.45 -0.98
N ARG A 55 2.85 -7.47 -2.29
CA ARG A 55 3.63 -8.28 -3.23
C ARG A 55 5.12 -7.94 -3.21
N ILE A 56 5.46 -6.65 -3.24
CA ILE A 56 6.87 -6.21 -3.18
C ILE A 56 7.53 -6.69 -1.89
N THR A 57 6.84 -6.54 -0.76
CA THR A 57 7.38 -6.92 0.54
C THR A 57 7.52 -8.44 0.66
N GLU A 58 6.54 -9.20 0.20
CA GLU A 58 6.63 -10.66 0.13
C GLU A 58 7.80 -11.13 -0.74
N THR A 59 8.05 -10.47 -1.88
CA THR A 59 9.22 -10.75 -2.72
C THR A 59 10.51 -10.42 -2.01
N ALA A 60 10.63 -9.23 -1.42
CA ALA A 60 11.83 -8.79 -0.71
C ALA A 60 12.16 -9.70 0.48
N VAL A 61 11.16 -10.14 1.25
CA VAL A 61 11.35 -11.10 2.35
C VAL A 61 11.88 -12.43 1.82
N ARG A 62 11.30 -12.95 0.72
CA ARG A 62 11.79 -14.21 0.12
C ARG A 62 13.22 -14.11 -0.37
N GLU A 63 13.59 -12.99 -1.00
CA GLU A 63 14.96 -12.77 -1.49
C GLU A 63 15.96 -12.68 -0.33
N LEU A 64 15.63 -11.95 0.74
CA LEU A 64 16.46 -11.87 1.95
C LEU A 64 16.62 -13.23 2.66
N ASP A 65 15.53 -14.00 2.76
CA ASP A 65 15.59 -15.36 3.31
C ASP A 65 16.45 -16.28 2.42
N HIS A 66 16.38 -16.12 1.09
CA HIS A 66 17.17 -16.89 0.14
C HIS A 66 18.67 -16.57 0.25
N GLU A 67 19.05 -15.31 0.45
CA GLU A 67 20.44 -14.89 0.70
C GLU A 67 20.99 -15.39 2.04
N GLY A 68 20.12 -15.56 3.05
CA GLY A 68 20.49 -16.14 4.35
C GLY A 68 21.03 -17.57 4.25
N PHE A 69 20.47 -18.40 3.36
CA PHE A 69 20.95 -19.77 3.13
C PHE A 69 22.33 -19.85 2.46
N TYR A 70 22.72 -18.85 1.67
CA TYR A 70 24.07 -18.79 1.08
C TYR A 70 25.15 -18.32 2.06
N ARG A 71 24.77 -17.77 3.23
CA ARG A 71 25.71 -17.38 4.29
C ARG A 71 26.01 -18.49 5.29
N GLU A 72 25.10 -19.45 5.51
CA GLU A 72 25.32 -20.59 6.41
C GLU A 72 25.90 -21.83 5.69
N GLY A 73 26.02 -21.81 4.36
CA GLY A 73 26.54 -22.92 3.54
C GLY A 73 28.04 -22.91 3.26
N VAL A 74 28.85 -22.12 3.97
CA VAL A 74 30.32 -22.11 3.85
C VAL A 74 30.96 -22.55 5.17
N VAL A 75 30.89 -23.86 5.46
CA VAL A 75 31.85 -24.59 6.29
C VAL A 75 32.08 -25.95 5.67
#